data_AF-A0A1F7T363-F1
#
_entry.id   AF-A0A1F7T363-F1
#
_cell.length_a   1.000
_cell.length_b   1.000
_cell.length_c   1.000
_cell.angle_alpha   90.00
_cell.angle_beta   90.00
_cell.angle_gamma   90.00
#
_symmetry.space_group_name_H-M   'P 1'
#
loop_
_entity.id
_entity.type
_entity.pdbx_description
1 polymer ?
#
loop_
_entity_poly.entity_id
_entity_poly.type
_entity_poly.pdbx_seq_one_letter_code
_entity_poly.pdbx_strand_id
1 'polypeptide(L)'
;MIQDAARFQAAMDRLDEANREDPRREVFRGKDYPKELLYALRMTEWLERLAPDASEALRLAVRGQHIRRWTIPRESYPKDRKGYLQWRTALGRFHAEEAGGILREAGYGEETAARVQSLVRKERLRSDPEAQLLEDAACLVFLESYFLDFSRQHEEEKIVAILRKTWAKMSPRGREAALGLALPPEAGALVQKALSSA
;
A
#
# COMPACT_ATOMS: atom_id res chain seq x y z
N MET A 1 18.09 11.37 -2.95
CA MET A 1 18.34 12.29 -1.81
C MET A 1 17.17 13.24 -1.70
N ILE A 2 16.80 13.60 -0.47
CA ILE A 2 15.76 14.62 -0.23
C ILE A 2 16.35 15.99 -0.59
N GLN A 3 15.72 16.70 -1.52
CA GLN A 3 16.24 17.97 -2.05
C GLN A 3 16.01 19.12 -1.07
N ASP A 4 14.83 19.15 -0.45
CA ASP A 4 14.41 20.15 0.54
C ASP A 4 13.70 19.43 1.68
N ALA A 5 14.35 19.40 2.85
CA ALA A 5 13.85 18.68 4.02
C ALA A 5 12.57 19.30 4.60
N ALA A 6 12.44 20.63 4.56
CA ALA A 6 11.27 21.32 5.09
C ALA A 6 10.04 21.08 4.21
N ARG A 7 10.21 21.20 2.89
CA ARG A 7 9.15 20.87 1.92
C ARG A 7 8.71 19.41 2.02
N PHE A 8 9.69 18.49 2.08
CA PHE A 8 9.42 17.07 2.20
C PHE A 8 8.64 16.74 3.48
N GLN A 9 9.08 17.25 4.63
CA GLN A 9 8.37 17.03 5.89
C GLN A 9 6.96 17.62 5.84
N ALA A 10 6.82 18.83 5.30
CA ALA A 10 5.53 19.50 5.18
C ALA A 10 4.54 18.75 4.26
N ALA A 11 5.02 18.04 3.24
CA ALA A 11 4.18 17.16 2.42
C ALA A 11 3.82 15.86 3.17
N MET A 12 4.77 15.24 3.86
CA MET A 12 4.52 14.04 4.67
C MET A 12 3.47 14.31 5.75
N ASP A 13 3.56 15.44 6.44
CA ASP A 13 2.62 15.85 7.48
C ASP A 13 1.21 16.09 6.92
N ARG A 14 1.09 16.68 5.72
CA ARG A 14 -0.21 16.88 5.06
C ARG A 14 -0.83 15.56 4.59
N LEU A 15 -0.03 14.63 4.06
CA LEU A 15 -0.51 13.28 3.71
C LEU A 15 -1.01 12.54 4.97
N ASP A 16 -0.30 12.67 6.09
CA ASP A 16 -0.70 12.10 7.37
C ASP A 16 -1.97 12.76 7.91
N GLU A 17 -2.09 14.08 7.86
CA GLU A 17 -3.27 14.81 8.28
C GLU A 17 -4.50 14.40 7.48
N ALA A 18 -4.36 14.33 6.15
CA ALA A 18 -5.41 13.84 5.28
C ALA A 18 -5.87 12.44 5.66
N ASN A 19 -4.99 11.55 6.15
CA ASN A 19 -5.33 10.21 6.62
C ASN A 19 -5.81 10.14 8.09
N ARG A 20 -5.54 11.16 8.91
CA ARG A 20 -6.06 11.25 10.29
C ARG A 20 -7.56 11.48 10.33
N GLU A 21 -8.11 12.03 9.26
CA GLU A 21 -9.54 12.20 9.05
C GLU A 21 -10.32 10.86 8.97
N ASP A 22 -9.64 9.71 8.89
CA ASP A 22 -10.32 8.39 8.93
C ASP A 22 -11.04 8.20 10.28
N PRO A 23 -12.38 8.05 10.28
CA PRO A 23 -13.13 7.81 11.51
C PRO A 23 -12.89 6.41 12.06
N ARG A 24 -12.39 5.47 11.25
CA ARG A 24 -12.13 4.09 11.64
C ARG A 24 -10.81 4.00 12.40
N ARG A 25 -10.80 3.19 13.46
CA ARG A 25 -9.70 3.11 14.41
C ARG A 25 -9.12 1.69 14.46
N GLU A 26 -7.81 1.56 14.64
CA GLU A 26 -7.10 0.31 14.86
C GLU A 26 -6.10 0.46 16.01
N VAL A 27 -6.07 -0.52 16.92
CA VAL A 27 -5.08 -0.58 17.99
C VAL A 27 -3.84 -1.32 17.49
N PHE A 28 -2.68 -0.67 17.56
CA PHE A 28 -1.40 -1.25 17.21
C PHE A 28 -0.35 -0.92 18.29
N ARG A 29 0.31 -1.95 18.82
CA ARG A 29 1.31 -1.83 19.92
C ARG A 29 0.80 -0.98 21.10
N GLY A 30 -0.46 -1.19 21.48
CA GLY A 30 -1.10 -0.51 22.62
C GLY A 30 -1.50 0.95 22.36
N LYS A 31 -1.39 1.45 21.12
CA LYS A 31 -1.82 2.79 20.73
C LYS A 31 -2.94 2.72 19.72
N ASP A 32 -3.88 3.66 19.82
CA ASP A 32 -4.98 3.81 18.88
C ASP A 32 -4.58 4.69 17.69
N TYR A 33 -4.93 4.28 16.48
CA TYR A 33 -4.60 4.98 15.24
C TYR A 33 -5.81 5.06 14.29
N PRO A 34 -5.97 6.17 13.56
CA PRO A 34 -6.77 6.18 12.34
C PRO A 34 -6.26 5.11 11.36
N LYS A 35 -7.18 4.31 10.80
CA LYS A 35 -6.83 3.10 10.05
C LYS A 35 -5.93 3.38 8.83
N GLU A 36 -6.28 4.33 7.97
CA GLU A 36 -5.42 4.63 6.81
C GLU A 36 -4.08 5.31 7.20
N LEU A 37 -4.02 6.05 8.31
CA LEU A 37 -2.74 6.58 8.82
C LEU A 37 -1.81 5.42 9.23
N LEU A 38 -2.34 4.44 9.96
CA LEU A 38 -1.57 3.26 10.35
C LEU A 38 -1.08 2.47 9.14
N TYR A 39 -1.92 2.34 8.10
CA TYR A 39 -1.51 1.73 6.84
C TYR A 39 -0.33 2.49 6.19
N ALA A 40 -0.41 3.83 6.12
CA ALA A 40 0.64 4.67 5.54
C ALA A 40 1.98 4.58 6.29
N LEU A 41 1.93 4.47 7.63
CA LEU A 41 3.11 4.25 8.47
C LEU A 41 3.75 2.87 8.20
N ARG A 42 2.94 1.80 8.16
CA ARG A 42 3.40 0.44 7.82
C ARG A 42 4.04 0.37 6.44
N MET A 43 3.44 1.06 5.45
CA MET A 43 4.00 1.19 4.10
C MET A 43 5.38 1.85 4.11
N THR A 44 5.55 2.92 4.90
CA THR A 44 6.83 3.62 5.02
C THR A 44 7.89 2.74 5.68
N GLU A 45 7.56 2.04 6.76
CA GLU A 45 8.46 1.11 7.45
C GLU A 45 8.94 -0.01 6.51
N TRP A 46 8.05 -0.57 5.69
CA TRP A 46 8.44 -1.58 4.70
C TRP A 46 9.31 -1.01 3.58
N LEU A 47 9.03 0.20 3.08
CA LEU A 47 9.89 0.83 2.09
C LEU A 47 11.30 1.05 2.65
N GLU A 48 11.43 1.53 3.88
CA GLU A 48 12.73 1.77 4.53
C GLU A 48 13.55 0.48 4.68
N ARG A 49 12.90 -0.65 4.97
CA ARG A 49 13.56 -1.97 5.02
C ARG A 49 13.99 -2.47 3.63
N LEU A 50 13.16 -2.24 2.60
CA LEU A 50 13.42 -2.73 1.24
C LEU A 50 14.40 -1.87 0.45
N ALA A 51 14.40 -0.56 0.67
CA ALA A 51 15.13 0.45 -0.08
C ALA A 51 15.33 1.72 0.78
N PRO A 52 16.27 1.71 1.75
CA PRO A 52 16.52 2.84 2.64
C PRO A 52 17.01 4.11 1.89
N ASP A 53 17.45 3.95 0.65
CA ASP A 53 17.90 4.98 -0.28
C ASP A 53 16.83 5.37 -1.32
N ALA A 54 15.59 4.88 -1.17
CA ALA A 54 14.45 5.19 -2.05
C ALA A 54 14.32 6.69 -2.32
N SER A 55 13.92 7.03 -3.55
CA SER A 55 13.77 8.41 -3.98
C SER A 55 12.72 9.15 -3.15
N GLU A 56 12.83 10.47 -3.14
CA GLU A 56 11.86 11.35 -2.49
C GLU A 56 10.43 11.12 -3.02
N ALA A 57 10.29 10.96 -4.35
CA ALA A 57 9.00 10.67 -4.97
C ALA A 57 8.42 9.32 -4.52
N LEU A 58 9.23 8.27 -4.44
CA LEU A 58 8.76 6.96 -3.96
C LEU A 58 8.31 7.02 -2.50
N ARG A 59 9.05 7.73 -1.63
CA ARG A 59 8.65 7.92 -0.22
C ARG A 59 7.29 8.63 -0.10
N LEU A 60 7.09 9.70 -0.88
CA LEU A 60 5.81 10.43 -0.91
C LEU A 60 4.67 9.55 -1.45
N ALA A 61 4.91 8.79 -2.52
CA ALA A 61 3.92 7.88 -3.10
C ALA A 61 3.53 6.75 -2.13
N VAL A 62 4.50 6.15 -1.43
CA VAL A 62 4.28 5.12 -0.42
C VAL A 62 3.45 5.67 0.74
N ARG A 63 3.75 6.90 1.20
CA ARG A 63 2.97 7.54 2.26
C ARG A 63 1.54 7.88 1.82
N GLY A 64 1.35 8.27 0.56
CA GLY A 64 0.04 8.60 -0.03
C GLY A 64 -0.73 7.43 -0.67
N GLN A 65 -0.23 6.19 -0.62
CA GLN A 65 -0.71 5.10 -1.48
C GLN A 65 -2.23 4.83 -1.39
N HIS A 66 -2.79 4.91 -0.18
CA HIS A 66 -4.22 4.73 0.11
C HIS A 66 -4.83 5.97 0.77
N ILE A 67 -4.35 7.16 0.40
CA ILE A 67 -4.82 8.42 0.99
C ILE A 67 -6.34 8.55 0.91
N ARG A 68 -7.00 8.88 2.03
CA ARG A 68 -8.46 9.11 2.10
C ARG A 68 -9.33 7.96 1.59
N ARG A 69 -8.82 6.72 1.59
CA ARG A 69 -9.49 5.56 0.99
C ARG A 69 -10.90 5.30 1.54
N TRP A 70 -11.16 5.57 2.82
CA TRP A 70 -12.47 5.31 3.45
C TRP A 70 -13.62 6.10 2.83
N THR A 71 -13.32 7.20 2.14
CA THR A 71 -14.32 8.05 1.49
C THR A 71 -14.99 7.36 0.30
N ILE A 72 -14.35 6.31 -0.26
CA ILE A 72 -14.88 5.48 -1.34
C ILE A 72 -14.94 4.01 -0.87
N PRO A 73 -15.92 3.64 -0.03
CA PRO A 73 -16.00 2.31 0.57
C PRO A 73 -16.30 1.22 -0.48
N ARG A 74 -15.80 0.00 -0.26
CA ARG A 74 -16.03 -1.13 -1.20
C ARG A 74 -17.51 -1.43 -1.38
N GLU A 75 -18.29 -1.19 -0.33
CA GLU A 75 -19.72 -1.44 -0.23
C GLU A 75 -20.54 -0.54 -1.18
N SER A 76 -19.98 0.57 -1.64
CA SER A 76 -20.62 1.46 -2.63
C SER A 76 -20.62 0.92 -4.07
N TYR A 77 -19.98 -0.23 -4.32
CA TYR A 77 -19.91 -0.89 -5.62
C TYR A 77 -20.50 -2.31 -5.57
N PRO A 78 -21.03 -2.85 -6.70
CA PRO A 78 -21.54 -4.21 -6.76
C PRO A 78 -20.54 -5.26 -6.24
N LYS A 79 -21.03 -6.28 -5.53
CA LYS A 79 -20.20 -7.35 -4.91
C LYS A 79 -19.76 -8.43 -5.90
N ASP A 80 -19.56 -8.07 -7.16
CA ASP A 80 -19.07 -8.94 -8.22
C ASP A 80 -17.64 -8.54 -8.65
N ARG A 81 -17.09 -9.30 -9.60
CA ARG A 81 -15.75 -9.04 -10.14
C ARG A 81 -15.68 -7.69 -10.85
N LYS A 82 -16.73 -7.32 -11.59
CA LYS A 82 -16.77 -6.06 -12.37
C LYS A 82 -16.76 -4.85 -11.45
N GLY A 83 -17.63 -4.83 -10.44
CA GLY A 83 -17.71 -3.79 -9.42
C GLY A 83 -16.41 -3.67 -8.63
N TYR A 84 -15.75 -4.78 -8.29
CA TYR A 84 -14.42 -4.74 -7.67
C TYR A 84 -13.37 -4.04 -8.55
N LEU A 85 -13.33 -4.36 -9.85
CA LEU A 85 -12.39 -3.74 -10.79
C LEU A 85 -12.68 -2.24 -10.95
N GLN A 86 -13.95 -1.85 -11.09
CA GLN A 86 -14.36 -0.44 -11.15
C GLN A 86 -13.95 0.33 -9.91
N TRP A 87 -14.20 -0.22 -8.72
CA TRP A 87 -13.79 0.37 -7.44
C TRP A 87 -12.27 0.53 -7.37
N ARG A 88 -11.49 -0.49 -7.74
CA ARG A 88 -10.02 -0.43 -7.75
C ARG A 88 -9.49 0.64 -8.69
N THR A 89 -10.06 0.78 -9.89
CA THR A 89 -9.68 1.83 -10.85
C THR A 89 -10.02 3.21 -10.32
N ALA A 90 -11.22 3.40 -9.76
CA ALA A 90 -11.64 4.67 -9.17
C ALA A 90 -10.73 5.09 -8.01
N LEU A 91 -10.42 4.18 -7.09
CA LEU A 91 -9.49 4.42 -5.99
C LEU A 91 -8.09 4.80 -6.48
N GLY A 92 -7.56 4.09 -7.48
CA GLY A 92 -6.23 4.40 -8.01
C GLY A 92 -6.14 5.83 -8.57
N ARG A 93 -7.17 6.26 -9.30
CA ARG A 93 -7.27 7.63 -9.80
C ARG A 93 -7.39 8.64 -8.65
N PHE A 94 -8.35 8.42 -7.74
CA PHE A 94 -8.62 9.30 -6.61
C PHE A 94 -7.38 9.49 -5.71
N HIS A 95 -6.72 8.42 -5.28
CA HIS A 95 -5.53 8.53 -4.43
C HIS A 95 -4.40 9.30 -5.10
N ALA A 96 -4.20 9.11 -6.42
CA ALA A 96 -3.19 9.84 -7.16
C ALA A 96 -3.58 11.33 -7.26
N GLU A 97 -4.83 11.66 -7.59
CA GLU A 97 -5.31 13.05 -7.63
C GLU A 97 -5.10 13.75 -6.28
N GLU A 98 -5.53 13.14 -5.17
CA GLU A 98 -5.37 13.67 -3.81
C GLU A 98 -3.89 13.86 -3.42
N ALA A 99 -3.07 12.83 -3.60
CA ALA A 99 -1.64 12.91 -3.29
C ALA A 99 -0.95 14.01 -4.12
N GLY A 100 -1.24 14.07 -5.43
CA GLY A 100 -0.71 15.10 -6.31
C GLY A 100 -1.15 16.51 -5.90
N GLY A 101 -2.40 16.69 -5.49
CA GLY A 101 -2.91 17.96 -4.96
C GLY A 101 -2.15 18.44 -3.74
N ILE A 102 -2.03 17.56 -2.73
CA ILE A 102 -1.28 17.86 -1.49
C ILE A 102 0.18 18.21 -1.78
N LEU A 103 0.81 17.52 -2.72
CA LEU A 103 2.19 17.79 -3.09
C LEU A 103 2.35 19.18 -3.72
N ARG A 104 1.43 19.59 -4.59
CA ARG A 104 1.43 20.95 -5.17
C ARG A 104 1.26 22.01 -4.08
N GLU A 105 0.33 21.80 -3.15
CA GLU A 105 0.12 22.70 -2.01
C GLU A 105 1.35 22.78 -1.09
N ALA A 106 2.11 21.70 -0.98
CA ALA A 106 3.38 21.68 -0.26
C ALA A 106 4.53 22.35 -1.05
N GLY A 107 4.34 22.72 -2.32
CA GLY A 107 5.34 23.40 -3.14
C GLY A 107 6.17 22.48 -4.05
N TYR A 108 5.70 21.27 -4.33
CA TYR A 108 6.28 20.44 -5.39
C TYR A 108 5.82 20.88 -6.77
N GLY A 109 6.72 20.80 -7.74
CA GLY A 109 6.41 21.03 -9.16
C GLY A 109 5.68 19.84 -9.80
N GLU A 110 5.15 20.08 -11.01
CA GLU A 110 4.36 19.09 -11.75
C GLU A 110 5.12 17.79 -12.05
N GLU A 111 6.43 17.84 -12.28
CA GLU A 111 7.23 16.65 -12.55
C GLU A 111 7.18 15.66 -11.38
N THR A 112 7.43 16.13 -10.16
CA THR A 112 7.40 15.29 -8.96
C THR A 112 5.99 14.84 -8.62
N ALA A 113 5.00 15.74 -8.74
CA ALA A 113 3.60 15.39 -8.52
C ALA A 113 3.15 14.30 -9.50
N ALA A 114 3.43 14.45 -10.79
CA ALA A 114 3.10 13.46 -11.81
C ALA A 114 3.82 12.11 -11.58
N ARG A 115 5.08 12.15 -11.14
CA ARG A 115 5.83 10.93 -10.78
C ARG A 115 5.14 10.19 -9.63
N VAL A 116 4.77 10.89 -8.56
CA VAL A 116 4.07 10.32 -7.40
C VAL A 116 2.72 9.75 -7.81
N GLN A 117 1.98 10.47 -8.63
CA GLN A 117 0.69 10.04 -9.18
C GLN A 117 0.79 8.73 -9.98
N SER A 118 1.81 8.62 -10.84
CA SER A 118 2.10 7.42 -11.62
C SER A 118 2.41 6.21 -10.71
N LEU A 119 3.23 6.44 -9.67
CA LEU A 119 3.58 5.41 -8.67
C LEU A 119 2.36 4.95 -7.87
N VAL A 120 1.51 5.87 -7.40
CA VAL A 120 0.30 5.54 -6.64
C VAL A 120 -0.67 4.67 -7.46
N ARG A 121 -0.77 4.96 -8.77
CA ARG A 121 -1.53 4.14 -9.74
C ARG A 121 -0.84 2.84 -10.11
N LYS A 122 0.43 2.65 -9.70
CA LYS A 122 1.27 1.48 -10.00
C LYS A 122 1.43 1.25 -11.50
N GLU A 123 1.58 2.34 -12.24
CA GLU A 123 1.82 2.27 -13.67
C GLU A 123 3.16 1.56 -13.94
N ARG A 124 3.20 0.75 -15.01
CA ARG A 124 4.42 0.04 -15.45
C ARG A 124 5.05 -0.85 -14.37
N LEU A 125 4.22 -1.47 -13.51
CA LEU A 125 4.64 -2.27 -12.35
C LEU A 125 5.84 -3.21 -12.56
N ARG A 126 6.02 -3.80 -13.75
CA ARG A 126 7.12 -4.75 -14.04
C ARG A 126 8.36 -4.13 -14.68
N SER A 127 8.26 -2.90 -15.20
CA SER A 127 9.35 -2.22 -15.90
C SER A 127 9.80 -0.94 -15.20
N ASP A 128 9.05 -0.46 -14.21
CA ASP A 128 9.40 0.66 -13.35
C ASP A 128 9.82 0.13 -11.96
N PRO A 129 11.12 0.16 -11.61
CA PRO A 129 11.62 -0.42 -10.37
C PRO A 129 10.98 0.16 -9.10
N GLU A 130 10.58 1.44 -9.11
CA GLU A 130 9.96 2.08 -7.96
C GLU A 130 8.48 1.70 -7.83
N ALA A 131 7.77 1.55 -8.96
CA ALA A 131 6.40 1.01 -8.92
C ALA A 131 6.40 -0.42 -8.38
N GLN A 132 7.42 -1.21 -8.76
CA GLN A 132 7.62 -2.57 -8.24
C GLN A 132 7.91 -2.56 -6.73
N LEU A 133 8.79 -1.70 -6.25
CA LEU A 133 9.08 -1.55 -4.81
C LEU A 133 7.84 -1.13 -4.01
N LEU A 134 7.02 -0.23 -4.56
CA LEU A 134 5.76 0.19 -3.95
C LEU A 134 4.78 -0.99 -3.83
N GLU A 135 4.65 -1.82 -4.87
CA GLU A 135 3.81 -3.02 -4.82
C GLU A 135 4.36 -4.03 -3.80
N ASP A 136 5.67 -4.25 -3.78
CA ASP A 136 6.30 -5.15 -2.81
C ASP A 136 5.98 -4.72 -1.37
N ALA A 137 6.15 -3.43 -1.05
CA ALA A 137 5.78 -2.88 0.25
C ALA A 137 4.28 -3.11 0.56
N ALA A 138 3.39 -2.85 -0.40
CA ALA A 138 1.95 -3.07 -0.20
C ALA A 138 1.60 -4.54 0.02
N CYS A 139 2.26 -5.47 -0.68
CA CYS A 139 2.08 -6.90 -0.50
C CYS A 139 2.59 -7.36 0.88
N LEU A 140 3.73 -6.86 1.33
CA LEU A 140 4.31 -7.18 2.65
C LEU A 140 3.43 -6.64 3.78
N VAL A 141 2.96 -5.41 3.66
CA VAL A 141 1.99 -4.82 4.60
C VAL A 141 0.71 -5.67 4.66
N PHE A 142 0.18 -6.14 3.53
CA PHE A 142 -0.96 -7.04 3.51
C PHE A 142 -0.66 -8.36 4.25
N LEU A 143 0.43 -9.03 3.90
CA LEU A 143 0.81 -10.32 4.48
C LEU A 143 1.06 -10.23 5.99
N GLU A 144 1.78 -9.20 6.45
CA GLU A 144 2.17 -9.05 7.85
C GLU A 144 1.00 -8.57 8.74
N SER A 145 0.20 -7.61 8.25
CA SER A 145 -0.73 -6.88 9.11
C SER A 145 -2.21 -7.20 8.90
N TYR A 146 -2.61 -7.71 7.73
CA TYR A 146 -4.03 -7.82 7.37
C TYR A 146 -4.44 -9.22 6.90
N PHE A 147 -3.48 -10.06 6.51
CA PHE A 147 -3.76 -11.32 5.85
C PHE A 147 -4.51 -12.31 6.74
N LEU A 148 -4.15 -12.44 8.02
CA LEU A 148 -4.79 -13.38 8.93
C LEU A 148 -6.28 -13.07 9.15
N ASP A 149 -6.62 -11.81 9.41
CA ASP A 149 -8.03 -11.43 9.58
C ASP A 149 -8.79 -11.53 8.27
N PHE A 150 -8.13 -11.26 7.14
CA PHE A 150 -8.70 -11.47 5.82
C PHE A 150 -8.94 -12.96 5.52
N SER A 151 -8.05 -13.87 5.93
CA SER A 151 -8.19 -15.30 5.69
C SER A 151 -9.37 -15.90 6.44
N ARG A 152 -9.68 -15.39 7.63
CA ARG A 152 -10.81 -15.84 8.45
C ARG A 152 -12.18 -15.47 7.89
N GLN A 153 -12.24 -14.58 6.90
CA GLN A 153 -13.49 -14.10 6.30
C GLN A 153 -13.86 -14.82 5.00
N HIS A 154 -13.03 -15.75 4.52
CA HIS A 154 -13.16 -16.34 3.19
C HIS A 154 -12.74 -17.80 3.17
N GLU A 155 -13.36 -18.56 2.25
CA GLU A 155 -12.98 -19.94 2.00
C GLU A 155 -11.53 -20.09 1.55
N GLU A 156 -10.90 -21.19 1.97
CA GLU A 156 -9.48 -21.46 1.77
C GLU A 156 -9.06 -21.39 0.29
N GLU A 157 -9.88 -21.92 -0.63
CA GLU A 157 -9.60 -21.89 -2.07
C GLU A 157 -9.43 -20.45 -2.58
N LYS A 158 -10.30 -19.54 -2.13
CA LYS A 158 -10.23 -18.12 -2.48
C LYS A 158 -8.96 -17.49 -1.89
N ILE A 159 -8.59 -17.87 -0.67
CA ILE A 159 -7.38 -17.38 -0.01
C ILE A 159 -6.11 -17.83 -0.74
N VAL A 160 -6.00 -19.11 -1.08
CA VAL A 160 -4.89 -19.66 -1.87
C VAL A 160 -4.78 -18.93 -3.21
N ALA A 161 -5.90 -18.71 -3.91
CA ALA A 161 -5.91 -17.98 -5.18
C ALA A 161 -5.45 -16.52 -5.02
N ILE A 162 -5.77 -15.86 -3.91
CA ILE A 162 -5.32 -14.49 -3.62
C ILE A 162 -3.82 -14.47 -3.29
N LEU A 163 -3.34 -15.40 -2.46
CA LEU A 163 -1.91 -15.52 -2.14
C LEU A 163 -1.06 -15.73 -3.38
N ARG A 164 -1.47 -16.61 -4.31
CA ARG A 164 -0.78 -16.79 -5.60
C ARG A 164 -0.74 -15.51 -6.42
N LYS A 165 -1.85 -14.76 -6.46
CA LYS A 165 -1.90 -13.45 -7.15
C LYS A 165 -1.04 -12.39 -6.47
N THR A 166 -0.94 -12.40 -5.14
CA THR A 166 -0.04 -11.53 -4.39
C THR A 166 1.40 -11.87 -4.74
N TRP A 167 1.79 -13.14 -4.63
CA TRP A 167 3.14 -13.63 -4.97
C TRP A 167 3.57 -13.32 -6.41
N ALA A 168 2.66 -13.49 -7.37
CA ALA A 168 2.92 -13.25 -8.79
C ALA A 168 3.22 -11.78 -9.14
N LYS A 169 2.86 -10.83 -8.27
CA LYS A 169 3.12 -9.39 -8.46
C LYS A 169 4.38 -8.91 -7.75
N MET A 170 4.88 -9.69 -6.79
CA MET A 170 6.08 -9.33 -6.03
C MET A 170 7.35 -9.61 -6.82
N SER A 171 8.34 -8.74 -6.64
CA SER A 171 9.70 -8.97 -7.14
C SER A 171 10.41 -10.08 -6.36
N PRO A 172 11.56 -10.58 -6.85
CA PRO A 172 12.41 -11.49 -6.07
C PRO A 172 12.75 -10.95 -4.67
N ARG A 173 13.07 -9.65 -4.56
CA ARG A 173 13.34 -8.98 -3.27
C ARG A 173 12.12 -9.00 -2.35
N GLY A 174 10.95 -8.66 -2.89
CA GLY A 174 9.71 -8.68 -2.12
C GLY A 174 9.36 -10.09 -1.62
N ARG A 175 9.56 -11.11 -2.46
CA ARG A 175 9.33 -12.53 -2.11
C ARG A 175 10.28 -13.01 -1.01
N GLU A 176 11.55 -12.66 -1.11
CA GLU A 176 12.54 -12.96 -0.05
C GLU A 176 12.11 -12.34 1.28
N ALA A 177 11.72 -11.06 1.28
CA ALA A 177 11.20 -10.40 2.48
C ALA A 177 9.93 -11.07 3.03
N ALA A 178 9.03 -11.52 2.15
CA ALA A 178 7.81 -12.22 2.56
C ALA A 178 8.09 -13.57 3.24
N LEU A 179 9.11 -14.30 2.77
CA LEU A 179 9.53 -15.57 3.39
C LEU A 179 10.16 -15.36 4.78
N GLY A 180 10.71 -14.17 5.04
CA GLY A 180 11.23 -13.79 6.35
C GLY A 180 10.18 -13.32 7.37
N LEU A 181 8.90 -13.24 7.00
CA LEU A 181 7.85 -12.79 7.91
C LEU A 181 7.59 -13.82 9.01
N ALA A 182 7.54 -13.35 10.26
CA ALA A 182 7.09 -14.13 11.41
C ALA A 182 5.55 -14.21 11.43
N LEU A 183 4.98 -14.99 10.51
CA LEU A 183 3.53 -15.19 10.43
C LEU A 183 3.04 -16.17 11.51
N PRO A 184 1.84 -15.95 12.09
CA PRO A 184 1.19 -16.95 12.92
C PRO A 184 1.04 -18.29 12.17
N PRO A 185 1.09 -19.45 12.85
CA PRO A 185 1.09 -20.77 12.20
C PRO A 185 -0.04 -20.99 11.18
N GLU A 186 -1.25 -20.51 11.50
CA GLU A 186 -2.42 -20.54 10.60
C GLU A 186 -2.17 -19.81 9.28
N ALA A 187 -1.64 -18.59 9.34
CA ALA A 187 -1.30 -17.80 8.15
C ALA A 187 -0.13 -18.42 7.37
N GLY A 188 0.90 -18.88 8.08
CA GLY A 188 2.07 -19.52 7.47
C GLY A 188 1.71 -20.78 6.66
N ALA A 189 0.81 -21.62 7.18
CA ALA A 189 0.35 -22.82 6.49
C ALA A 189 -0.37 -22.50 5.16
N LEU A 190 -1.18 -21.44 5.13
CA LEU A 190 -1.85 -20.98 3.91
C LEU A 190 -0.87 -20.46 2.86
N VAL A 191 0.16 -19.71 3.29
CA VAL A 191 1.24 -19.25 2.41
C VAL A 191 1.99 -20.45 1.82
N GLN A 192 2.43 -21.40 2.64
CA GLN A 192 3.11 -22.60 2.17
C GLN A 192 2.26 -23.37 1.16
N LYS A 193 0.98 -23.61 1.46
CA LYS A 193 0.05 -24.28 0.54
C LYS A 193 -0.09 -23.55 -0.79
N ALA A 194 -0.13 -22.21 -0.77
CA ALA A 194 -0.23 -21.42 -1.98
C ALA A 194 1.01 -21.55 -2.88
N LEU A 195 2.20 -21.67 -2.26
CA LEU A 195 3.50 -21.73 -2.96
C LEU A 195 3.89 -23.16 -3.39
N SER A 196 3.49 -24.20 -2.66
CA SER A 196 3.81 -25.60 -3.00
C SER A 196 3.00 -26.15 -4.19
N SER A 197 1.98 -25.44 -4.63
CA SER A 197 1.09 -25.84 -5.74
C SER A 197 1.16 -24.84 -6.90
N ALA A 198 2.31 -24.17 -7.05
CA ALA A 198 2.61 -23.20 -8.09
C ALA A 198 3.66 -23.74 -9.06
#